data_AF-A0A8T5MU38-F1
#
_entry.id   AF-A0A8T5MU38-F1
#
_cell.length_a   1.000
_cell.length_b   1.000
_cell.length_c   1.000
_cell.angle_alpha   90.00
_cell.angle_beta   90.00
_cell.angle_gamma   90.00
#
_symmetry.space_group_name_H-M   'P 1'
#
loop_
_entity.id
_entity.type
_entity.pdbx_description
1 polymer ?
#
loop_
_entity_poly.entity_id
_entity_poly.type
_entity_poly.pdbx_seq_one_letter_code
_entity_poly.pdbx_strand_id
1 'polypeptide(L)'
;IKIASIFAHRNLRGNYEEIADYILNRVGAVGVAWGAMSQKAASIATGFNRLGVPVILGPRGAKYRRTYLGRADKSEDWMVYNARDGSRTQISPSPGYLLYVAESKEEAIVSIAKNCIRPNDTTKGRQIRLAHYIDLHKRYFGAMPEDLAIYIRTEADIPITLKAEIMKILKAKKWKPKTIPDPTLLERLCRKKGDRA
;
A
#
# COMPACT_ATOMS: atom_id res chain seq x y z
N ILE A 1 4.64 -13.87 5.18
CA ILE A 1 5.23 -15.14 4.66
C ILE A 1 4.22 -16.28 4.66
N LYS A 2 3.76 -16.80 5.82
CA LYS A 2 2.78 -17.91 5.85
C LYS A 2 1.51 -17.63 5.05
N ILE A 3 1.02 -16.38 5.03
CA ILE A 3 -0.14 -16.00 4.21
C ILE A 3 0.09 -16.33 2.72
N ALA A 4 1.26 -15.98 2.18
CA ALA A 4 1.60 -16.26 0.78
C ALA A 4 1.72 -17.77 0.49
N SER A 5 2.27 -18.54 1.44
CA SER A 5 2.44 -19.98 1.27
C SER A 5 1.16 -20.78 1.45
N ILE A 6 0.32 -20.42 2.43
CA ILE A 6 -0.89 -21.18 2.78
C ILE A 6 -2.07 -20.75 1.90
N PHE A 7 -2.34 -19.45 1.79
CA PHE A 7 -3.52 -18.97 1.04
C PHE A 7 -3.28 -18.83 -0.46
N ALA A 8 -2.05 -18.51 -0.86
CA ALA A 8 -1.70 -18.37 -2.27
C ALA A 8 -0.81 -19.50 -2.81
N HIS A 9 -0.60 -20.56 -2.00
CA HIS A 9 0.14 -21.76 -2.38
C HIS A 9 1.52 -21.49 -2.99
N ARG A 10 2.18 -20.39 -2.61
CA ARG A 10 3.50 -20.02 -3.13
C ARG A 10 4.61 -20.84 -2.45
N ASN A 11 5.57 -21.32 -3.25
CA ASN A 11 6.72 -22.04 -2.74
C ASN A 11 7.65 -21.08 -1.96
N LEU A 12 8.12 -21.51 -0.80
CA LEU A 12 8.99 -20.72 0.09
C LEU A 12 10.48 -20.93 -0.20
N ARG A 13 10.88 -22.11 -0.69
CA ARG A 13 12.30 -22.47 -0.82
C ARG A 13 12.94 -21.65 -1.94
N GLY A 14 13.94 -20.84 -1.60
CA GLY A 14 14.72 -20.05 -2.57
C GLY A 14 13.92 -18.96 -3.30
N ASN A 15 12.71 -18.61 -2.83
CA ASN A 15 11.77 -17.78 -3.58
C ASN A 15 11.41 -16.47 -2.87
N TYR A 16 12.40 -15.86 -2.20
CA TYR A 16 12.16 -14.70 -1.35
C TYR A 16 11.53 -13.52 -2.12
N GLU A 17 11.97 -13.30 -3.35
CA GLU A 17 11.53 -12.21 -4.22
C GLU A 17 10.02 -12.28 -4.52
N GLU A 18 9.50 -13.44 -4.92
CA GLU A 18 8.07 -13.63 -5.19
C GLU A 18 7.22 -13.47 -3.93
N ILE A 19 7.72 -13.95 -2.79
CA ILE A 19 7.02 -13.79 -1.51
C ILE A 19 6.97 -12.32 -1.11
N ALA A 20 8.06 -11.56 -1.29
CA ALA A 20 8.08 -10.12 -1.04
C ALA A 20 7.14 -9.36 -1.98
N ASP A 21 7.16 -9.66 -3.28
CA ASP A 21 6.24 -9.08 -4.27
C ASP A 21 4.77 -9.37 -3.92
N TYR A 22 4.47 -10.61 -3.51
CA TYR A 22 3.14 -10.98 -3.06
C TYR A 22 2.68 -10.15 -1.86
N ILE A 23 3.54 -10.02 -0.83
CA ILE A 23 3.23 -9.26 0.39
C ILE A 23 3.03 -7.77 0.06
N LEU A 24 3.94 -7.18 -0.72
CA LEU A 24 3.88 -5.77 -1.11
C LEU A 24 2.58 -5.43 -1.84
N ASN A 25 2.11 -6.32 -2.71
CA ASN A 25 0.96 -6.06 -3.57
C ASN A 25 -0.40 -6.46 -2.97
N ARG A 26 -0.43 -7.41 -2.01
CA ARG A 26 -1.67 -8.06 -1.55
C ARG A 26 -1.85 -8.07 -0.02
N VAL A 27 -0.78 -7.98 0.76
CA VAL A 27 -0.87 -8.12 2.23
C VAL A 27 -0.69 -6.76 2.90
N GLY A 28 -1.80 -6.17 3.32
CA GLY A 28 -1.82 -4.91 4.05
C GLY A 28 -1.36 -5.09 5.49
N ALA A 29 -0.12 -4.69 5.77
CA ALA A 29 0.48 -4.68 7.10
C ALA A 29 1.44 -3.49 7.22
N VAL A 30 1.64 -2.98 8.43
CA VAL A 30 2.57 -1.89 8.74
C VAL A 30 3.24 -2.20 10.09
N GLY A 31 4.57 -2.12 10.14
CA GLY A 31 5.33 -2.20 11.39
C GLY A 31 5.43 -0.84 12.07
N VAL A 32 5.45 -0.80 13.40
CA VAL A 32 5.66 0.43 14.17
C VAL A 32 6.80 0.22 15.15
N ALA A 33 7.77 1.12 15.13
CA ALA A 33 8.86 1.17 16.10
C ALA A 33 9.01 2.59 16.64
N TRP A 34 8.08 2.98 17.51
CA TRP A 34 7.96 4.35 18.03
C TRP A 34 9.22 4.82 18.77
N GLY A 35 9.75 3.98 19.66
CA GLY A 35 10.95 4.26 20.46
C GLY A 35 12.25 3.69 19.88
N ALA A 36 12.38 3.55 18.56
CA ALA A 36 13.54 2.90 17.95
C ALA A 36 14.85 3.63 18.28
N MET A 37 15.72 3.04 19.11
CA MET A 37 17.03 3.59 19.50
C MET A 37 18.23 2.71 19.12
N SER A 38 18.03 1.40 18.95
CA SER A 38 19.12 0.46 18.72
C SER A 38 19.35 0.13 17.24
N GLN A 39 20.59 -0.22 16.88
CA GLN A 39 20.91 -0.77 15.57
C GLN A 39 20.10 -2.03 15.22
N LYS A 40 19.69 -2.80 16.24
CA LYS A 40 18.78 -3.95 16.08
C LYS A 40 17.41 -3.53 15.57
N ALA A 41 16.88 -2.40 16.02
CA ALA A 41 15.60 -1.89 15.50
C ALA A 41 15.71 -1.52 14.01
N ALA A 42 16.83 -0.90 13.61
CA ALA A 42 17.08 -0.57 12.21
C ALA A 42 17.23 -1.82 11.32
N SER A 43 17.88 -2.89 11.80
CA SER A 43 18.02 -4.14 11.05
C SER A 43 16.70 -4.90 10.92
N ILE A 44 15.88 -4.93 11.99
CA ILE A 44 14.52 -5.49 11.95
C ILE A 44 13.63 -4.71 10.96
N ALA A 45 13.64 -3.38 11.02
CA ALA A 45 12.87 -2.54 10.10
C ALA A 45 13.29 -2.79 8.64
N THR A 46 14.59 -2.89 8.39
CA THR A 46 15.13 -3.24 7.06
C THR A 46 14.66 -4.62 6.61
N GLY A 47 14.57 -5.60 7.51
CA GLY A 47 14.02 -6.93 7.22
C GLY A 47 12.55 -6.89 6.79
N PHE A 48 11.73 -6.06 7.45
CA PHE A 48 10.34 -5.81 7.06
C PHE A 48 10.26 -5.15 5.68
N ASN A 49 11.11 -4.15 5.42
CA ASN A 49 11.14 -3.46 4.14
C ASN A 49 11.50 -4.39 2.98
N ARG A 50 12.46 -5.31 3.18
CA ARG A 50 12.81 -6.32 2.18
C ARG A 50 11.65 -7.27 1.85
N LEU A 51 10.71 -7.47 2.76
CA LEU A 51 9.48 -8.24 2.54
C LEU A 51 8.33 -7.40 1.97
N GLY A 52 8.54 -6.13 1.63
CA GLY A 52 7.48 -5.24 1.16
C GLY A 52 6.53 -4.77 2.26
N VAL A 53 6.95 -4.87 3.53
CA VAL A 53 6.17 -4.36 4.67
C VAL A 53 6.70 -2.98 5.06
N PRO A 54 5.87 -1.93 5.00
CA PRO A 54 6.24 -0.59 5.45
C PRO A 54 6.41 -0.53 6.98
N VAL A 55 7.29 0.35 7.44
CA VAL A 55 7.60 0.57 8.85
C VAL A 55 7.56 2.06 9.17
N ILE A 56 6.89 2.41 10.25
CA ILE A 56 6.83 3.76 10.80
C ILE A 56 7.68 3.81 12.07
N LEU A 57 8.62 4.75 12.10
CA LEU A 57 9.45 5.07 13.25
C LEU A 57 8.88 6.31 13.95
N GLY A 58 9.11 6.43 15.25
CA GLY A 58 8.88 7.71 15.93
C GLY A 58 10.01 8.71 15.66
N PRO A 59 9.94 9.94 16.20
CA PRO A 59 10.79 11.07 15.82
C PRO A 59 12.30 10.79 15.91
N ARG A 60 12.71 10.03 16.94
CA ARG A 60 14.10 9.65 17.15
C ARG A 60 14.66 8.78 16.01
N GLY A 61 13.80 8.10 15.28
CA GLY A 61 14.14 7.30 14.11
C GLY A 61 14.81 8.10 12.99
N ALA A 62 14.62 9.42 12.92
CA ALA A 62 15.35 10.29 11.99
C ALA A 62 16.88 10.15 12.11
N LYS A 63 17.38 9.79 13.31
CA LYS A 63 18.81 9.59 13.57
C LYS A 63 19.42 8.40 12.83
N TYR A 64 18.61 7.50 12.24
CA TYR A 64 19.11 6.42 11.38
C TYR A 64 19.52 6.90 9.98
N ARG A 65 19.32 8.18 9.64
CA ARG A 65 19.79 8.87 8.42
C ARG A 65 19.24 8.37 7.08
N ARG A 66 18.42 7.33 7.05
CA ARG A 66 17.85 6.76 5.83
C ARG A 66 16.36 6.48 5.99
N THR A 67 15.59 6.93 5.01
CA THR A 67 14.16 6.67 4.86
C THR A 67 13.89 6.18 3.44
N TYR A 68 12.72 5.57 3.22
CA TYR A 68 12.32 5.04 1.91
C TYR A 68 10.95 5.63 1.56
N LEU A 69 10.98 6.79 0.92
CA LEU A 69 9.79 7.55 0.54
C LEU A 69 9.50 7.34 -0.94
N GLY A 70 8.25 7.02 -1.27
CA GLY A 70 7.76 6.99 -2.65
C GLY A 70 7.24 8.37 -3.05
N ARG A 71 7.51 8.76 -4.30
CA ARG A 71 7.03 10.03 -4.87
C ARG A 71 5.65 9.84 -5.47
N ALA A 72 4.61 10.21 -4.72
CA ALA A 72 3.22 10.08 -5.17
C ALA A 72 2.87 11.00 -6.36
N ASP A 73 3.64 12.07 -6.55
CA ASP A 73 3.54 13.03 -7.66
C ASP A 73 3.97 12.42 -9.01
N LYS A 74 4.86 11.43 -8.99
CA LYS A 74 5.40 10.81 -10.21
C LYS A 74 4.71 9.51 -10.55
N SER A 75 3.77 9.56 -11.48
CA SER A 75 3.00 8.37 -11.94
C SER A 75 3.88 7.23 -12.48
N GLU A 76 5.01 7.56 -13.10
CA GLU A 76 5.99 6.63 -13.65
C GLU A 76 6.62 5.71 -12.61
N ASP A 77 6.80 6.20 -11.38
CA ASP A 77 7.35 5.43 -10.25
C ASP A 77 6.35 4.37 -9.72
N TRP A 78 5.09 4.41 -10.18
CA TRP A 78 3.98 3.54 -9.76
C TRP A 78 3.43 2.65 -10.87
N MET A 79 4.32 2.21 -11.77
CA MET A 79 4.00 1.27 -12.84
C MET A 79 4.37 -0.16 -12.43
N VAL A 80 3.43 -1.09 -12.57
CA VAL A 80 3.63 -2.51 -12.29
C VAL A 80 3.17 -3.36 -13.47
N TYR A 81 3.57 -4.62 -13.50
CA TYR A 81 3.03 -5.57 -14.47
C TYR A 81 1.71 -6.15 -13.98
N ASN A 82 0.79 -6.37 -14.91
CA ASN A 82 -0.38 -7.21 -14.69
C ASN A 82 -0.02 -8.66 -15.02
N ALA A 83 0.04 -9.52 -14.00
CA ALA A 83 0.48 -10.91 -14.15
C ALA A 83 -0.39 -11.73 -15.12
N ARG A 84 -1.61 -11.27 -15.41
CA ARG A 84 -2.55 -11.95 -16.32
C ARG A 84 -2.14 -11.88 -17.79
N ASP A 85 -1.58 -10.75 -18.22
CA ASP A 85 -1.33 -10.46 -19.65
C ASP A 85 0.04 -9.83 -19.94
N GLY A 86 0.83 -9.53 -18.90
CA GLY A 86 2.13 -8.88 -19.00
C GLY A 86 2.08 -7.40 -19.32
N SER A 87 0.88 -6.79 -19.40
CA SER A 87 0.75 -5.35 -19.65
C SER A 87 1.26 -4.54 -18.45
N ARG A 88 1.80 -3.35 -18.73
CA ARG A 88 2.14 -2.39 -17.68
C ARG A 88 0.92 -1.57 -17.30
N THR A 89 0.66 -1.45 -16.00
CA THR A 89 -0.51 -0.76 -15.44
C THR A 89 -0.08 0.11 -14.28
N GLN A 90 -0.74 1.25 -14.13
CA GLN A 90 -0.45 2.18 -13.05
C GLN A 90 -1.27 1.81 -11.80
N ILE A 91 -0.60 1.72 -10.66
CA ILE A 91 -1.23 1.49 -9.36
C ILE A 91 -1.30 2.78 -8.52
N SER A 92 -2.08 2.74 -7.44
CA SER A 92 -2.05 3.77 -6.42
C SER A 92 -0.74 3.68 -5.61
N PRO A 93 -0.24 4.81 -5.06
CA PRO A 93 0.94 4.85 -4.20
C PRO A 93 0.65 4.21 -2.84
N SER A 94 0.64 2.87 -2.82
CA SER A 94 0.13 2.02 -1.73
C SER A 94 1.01 0.78 -1.55
N PRO A 95 1.90 0.71 -0.54
CA PRO A 95 2.23 1.76 0.43
C PRO A 95 2.98 2.93 -0.22
N GLY A 96 2.81 4.14 0.33
CA GLY A 96 3.48 5.35 -0.17
C GLY A 96 4.95 5.43 0.25
N TYR A 97 5.34 4.68 1.28
CA TYR A 97 6.69 4.63 1.81
C TYR A 97 6.95 3.27 2.45
N LEU A 98 8.19 2.80 2.39
CA LEU A 98 8.60 1.60 3.13
C LEU A 98 9.18 1.96 4.49
N LEU A 99 9.81 3.12 4.64
CA LEU A 99 10.34 3.56 5.93
C LEU A 99 10.08 5.04 6.12
N TYR A 100 9.22 5.34 7.10
CA TYR A 100 8.77 6.70 7.41
C TYR A 100 9.03 7.04 8.87
N VAL A 101 9.27 8.32 9.14
CA VAL A 101 9.43 8.85 10.50
C VAL A 101 8.24 9.77 10.74
N ALA A 102 7.37 9.39 11.67
CA ALA A 102 6.26 10.24 12.09
C ALA A 102 6.67 11.08 13.30
N GLU A 103 6.23 12.33 13.33
CA GLU A 103 6.50 13.29 14.39
C GLU A 103 5.57 13.10 15.59
N SER A 104 4.30 12.78 15.31
CA SER A 104 3.26 12.62 16.33
C SER A 104 2.56 11.26 16.26
N LYS A 105 1.96 10.84 17.38
CA LYS A 105 1.22 9.57 17.44
C LYS A 105 -0.01 9.63 16.52
N GLU A 106 -0.63 10.80 16.39
CA GLU A 106 -1.77 11.09 15.54
C GLU A 106 -1.42 10.84 14.07
N GLU A 107 -0.29 11.41 13.63
CA GLU A 107 0.24 11.20 12.29
C GLU A 107 0.60 9.74 12.03
N ALA A 108 1.22 9.08 13.02
CA ALA A 108 1.55 7.67 12.92
C ALA A 108 0.30 6.80 12.73
N ILE A 109 -0.76 7.04 13.51
CA ILE A 109 -2.02 6.28 13.43
C ILE A 109 -2.65 6.41 12.05
N VAL A 110 -2.76 7.63 11.52
CA VAL A 110 -3.31 7.87 10.18
C VAL A 110 -2.42 7.26 9.10
N SER A 111 -1.09 7.37 9.26
CA SER A 111 -0.11 6.75 8.37
C SER A 111 -0.21 5.23 8.34
N ILE A 112 -0.47 4.57 9.48
CA ILE A 112 -0.69 3.12 9.56
C ILE A 112 -1.91 2.73 8.72
N ALA A 113 -3.04 3.42 8.90
CA ALA A 113 -4.27 3.11 8.16
C ALA A 113 -4.08 3.29 6.65
N LYS A 114 -3.44 4.39 6.24
CA LYS A 114 -3.11 4.69 4.85
C LYS A 114 -2.19 3.62 4.23
N ASN A 115 -1.10 3.26 4.91
CA ASN A 115 -0.11 2.30 4.40
C ASN A 115 -0.53 0.84 4.55
N CYS A 116 -1.73 0.58 5.06
CA CYS A 116 -2.37 -0.72 5.00
C CYS A 116 -3.07 -0.95 3.65
N ILE A 117 -3.38 0.10 2.89
CA ILE A 117 -3.99 -0.02 1.55
C ILE A 117 -3.02 -0.73 0.60
N ARG A 118 -3.54 -1.64 -0.23
CA ARG A 118 -2.77 -2.42 -1.20
C ARG A 118 -3.38 -2.38 -2.58
N PRO A 119 -2.61 -2.39 -3.68
CA PRO A 119 -3.13 -2.28 -5.03
C PRO A 119 -4.21 -3.33 -5.36
N ASN A 120 -4.02 -4.55 -4.84
CA ASN A 120 -4.92 -5.70 -5.04
C ASN A 120 -5.89 -5.95 -3.88
N ASP A 121 -6.28 -4.93 -3.12
CA ASP A 121 -7.37 -5.09 -2.15
C ASP A 121 -8.67 -5.51 -2.86
N THR A 122 -9.44 -6.40 -2.26
CA THR A 122 -10.82 -6.66 -2.70
C THR A 122 -11.66 -5.39 -2.53
N THR A 123 -12.75 -5.26 -3.28
CA THR A 123 -13.66 -4.10 -3.17
C THR A 123 -14.14 -3.86 -1.74
N LYS A 124 -14.59 -4.92 -1.06
CA LYS A 124 -15.00 -4.84 0.36
C LYS A 124 -13.83 -4.48 1.28
N GLY A 125 -12.66 -5.09 1.07
CA GLY A 125 -11.46 -4.80 1.86
C GLY A 125 -11.03 -3.33 1.71
N ARG A 126 -11.08 -2.80 0.48
CA ARG A 126 -10.76 -1.41 0.19
C ARG A 126 -11.74 -0.45 0.86
N GLN A 127 -13.04 -0.72 0.80
CA GLN A 127 -14.05 0.09 1.50
C GLN A 127 -13.73 0.22 2.99
N ILE A 128 -13.42 -0.90 3.66
CA ILE A 128 -13.11 -0.91 5.10
C ILE A 128 -11.83 -0.11 5.39
N ARG A 129 -10.77 -0.33 4.62
CA ARG A 129 -9.50 0.41 4.79
C ARG A 129 -9.68 1.91 4.56
N LEU A 130 -10.45 2.31 3.54
CA LEU A 130 -10.75 3.71 3.26
C LEU A 130 -11.63 4.33 4.34
N ALA A 131 -12.62 3.60 4.85
CA ALA A 131 -13.46 4.08 5.95
C ALA A 131 -12.61 4.39 7.19
N HIS A 132 -11.71 3.48 7.58
CA HIS A 132 -10.79 3.73 8.70
C HIS A 132 -9.81 4.87 8.42
N TYR A 133 -9.27 4.96 7.21
CA TYR A 133 -8.37 6.05 6.86
C TYR A 133 -9.07 7.41 6.98
N ILE A 134 -10.29 7.53 6.43
CA ILE A 134 -11.07 8.76 6.49
C ILE A 134 -11.46 9.10 7.93
N ASP A 135 -11.95 8.12 8.68
CA ASP A 135 -12.38 8.31 10.08
C ASP A 135 -11.22 8.81 10.95
N LEU A 136 -10.06 8.15 10.88
CA LEU A 136 -8.87 8.54 11.64
C LEU A 136 -8.35 9.90 11.20
N HIS A 137 -8.37 10.19 9.89
CA HIS A 137 -7.94 11.49 9.39
C HIS A 137 -8.87 12.62 9.85
N LYS A 138 -10.20 12.41 9.79
CA LYS A 138 -11.18 13.38 10.31
C LYS A 138 -11.03 13.58 11.82
N ARG A 139 -10.80 12.49 12.58
CA ARG A 139 -10.62 12.53 14.03
C ARG A 139 -9.37 13.29 14.48
N TYR A 140 -8.25 13.09 13.81
CA TYR A 140 -6.96 13.62 14.24
C TYR A 140 -6.54 14.92 13.52
N PHE A 141 -7.01 15.13 12.29
CA PHE A 141 -6.67 16.31 11.47
C PHE A 141 -7.88 17.19 11.14
N GLY A 142 -9.10 16.82 11.54
CA GLY A 142 -10.31 17.65 11.37
C GLY A 142 -10.81 17.78 9.94
N ALA A 143 -10.18 17.12 8.96
CA ALA A 143 -10.46 17.28 7.54
C ALA A 143 -10.57 15.93 6.81
N MET A 144 -11.11 15.96 5.59
CA MET A 144 -11.06 14.82 4.67
C MET A 144 -9.65 14.68 4.09
N PRO A 145 -9.11 13.46 3.90
CA PRO A 145 -7.83 13.30 3.21
C PRO A 145 -7.85 13.88 1.79
N GLU A 146 -6.90 14.74 1.47
CA GLU A 146 -6.83 15.37 0.15
C GLU A 146 -6.52 14.36 -0.94
N ASP A 147 -5.69 13.36 -0.66
CA ASP A 147 -5.24 12.34 -1.60
C ASP A 147 -6.21 11.15 -1.74
N LEU A 148 -7.38 11.21 -1.10
CA LEU A 148 -8.37 10.12 -1.08
C LEU A 148 -8.70 9.58 -2.48
N ALA A 149 -8.86 10.49 -3.46
CA ALA A 149 -9.21 10.14 -4.83
C ALA A 149 -8.19 9.22 -5.51
N ILE A 150 -6.93 9.22 -5.06
CA ILE A 150 -5.87 8.37 -5.60
C ILE A 150 -6.09 6.90 -5.24
N TYR A 151 -6.72 6.64 -4.08
CA TYR A 151 -6.93 5.30 -3.53
C TYR A 151 -8.27 4.66 -3.88
N ILE A 152 -9.14 5.37 -4.59
CA ILE A 152 -10.43 4.87 -5.07
C ILE A 152 -10.26 4.42 -6.52
N ARG A 153 -10.46 3.13 -6.81
CA ARG A 153 -10.31 2.58 -8.18
C ARG A 153 -11.66 2.53 -8.89
N THR A 154 -12.73 2.23 -8.16
CA THR A 154 -14.10 2.18 -8.68
C THR A 154 -15.06 2.78 -7.65
N GLU A 155 -16.29 3.09 -8.06
CA GLU A 155 -17.33 3.55 -7.12
C GLU A 155 -17.64 2.53 -6.02
N ALA A 156 -17.39 1.25 -6.31
CA ALA A 156 -17.59 0.18 -5.36
C ALA A 156 -16.52 0.16 -4.26
N ASP A 157 -15.38 0.85 -4.41
CA ASP A 157 -14.41 1.00 -3.32
C ASP A 157 -14.87 2.03 -2.26
N ILE A 158 -15.92 2.82 -2.54
CA ILE A 158 -16.36 3.92 -1.68
C ILE A 158 -17.15 3.38 -0.48
N PRO A 159 -16.82 3.79 0.77
CA PRO A 159 -17.62 3.45 1.95
C PRO A 159 -19.07 3.92 1.79
N ILE A 160 -20.03 3.01 2.04
CA ILE A 160 -21.46 3.23 1.78
C ILE A 160 -21.99 4.50 2.50
N THR A 161 -21.61 4.69 3.76
CA THR A 161 -22.04 5.82 4.59
C THR A 161 -21.54 7.17 4.10
N LEU A 162 -20.40 7.21 3.39
CA LEU A 162 -19.75 8.43 2.92
C LEU A 162 -19.88 8.63 1.40
N LYS A 163 -20.69 7.80 0.72
CA LYS A 163 -20.76 7.78 -0.74
C LYS A 163 -21.12 9.12 -1.35
N ALA A 164 -22.11 9.82 -0.80
CA ALA A 164 -22.56 11.11 -1.32
C ALA A 164 -21.46 12.20 -1.22
N GLU A 165 -20.75 12.27 -0.09
CA GLU A 165 -19.66 13.23 0.14
C GLU A 165 -18.46 12.93 -0.78
N ILE A 166 -18.03 11.67 -0.84
CA ILE A 166 -16.87 11.25 -1.62
C ILE A 166 -17.12 11.43 -3.12
N MET A 167 -18.32 11.13 -3.61
CA MET A 167 -18.65 11.31 -5.03
C MET A 167 -18.59 12.79 -5.47
N LYS A 168 -18.91 13.75 -4.58
CA LYS A 168 -18.73 15.18 -4.87
C LYS A 168 -17.25 15.51 -5.05
N ILE A 169 -16.39 15.00 -4.16
CA ILE A 169 -14.93 15.19 -4.23
C ILE A 169 -14.35 14.58 -5.51
N LEU A 170 -14.76 13.35 -5.86
CA LEU A 170 -14.28 12.66 -7.06
C LEU A 170 -14.67 13.41 -8.35
N LYS A 171 -15.90 13.94 -8.41
CA LYS A 171 -16.35 14.77 -9.53
C LYS A 171 -15.52 16.05 -9.65
N ALA A 172 -15.28 16.74 -8.53
CA ALA A 172 -14.45 17.95 -8.51
C ALA A 172 -13.00 17.67 -8.99
N LYS A 173 -12.46 16.49 -8.67
CA LYS A 173 -11.11 16.06 -9.08
C LYS A 173 -11.04 15.40 -10.47
N LYS A 174 -12.13 15.41 -11.25
CA LYS A 174 -12.21 14.76 -12.59
C LYS A 174 -11.74 13.31 -12.56
N TRP A 175 -12.04 12.61 -11.47
CA TRP A 175 -11.63 11.22 -11.28
C TRP A 175 -12.28 10.30 -12.33
N LYS A 176 -11.54 9.27 -12.76
CA LYS A 176 -12.03 8.23 -13.66
C LYS A 176 -11.80 6.86 -13.04
N PRO A 177 -12.73 5.91 -13.20
CA PRO A 177 -12.53 4.53 -12.78
C PRO A 177 -11.27 3.92 -13.40
N LYS A 178 -10.57 3.10 -12.61
CA LYS A 178 -9.37 2.37 -13.01
C LYS A 178 -9.63 0.87 -12.93
N THR A 179 -9.05 0.12 -13.87
CA THR A 179 -9.08 -1.35 -13.82
C THR A 179 -8.23 -1.85 -12.67
N ILE A 180 -8.72 -2.87 -11.95
CA ILE A 180 -7.98 -3.52 -10.86
C ILE A 180 -7.03 -4.54 -11.50
N PRO A 181 -5.70 -4.34 -11.44
CA PRO A 181 -4.75 -5.29 -12.02
C PRO A 181 -4.54 -6.49 -11.09
N ASP A 182 -3.88 -7.54 -11.60
CA ASP A 182 -3.21 -8.53 -10.76
C ASP A 182 -1.72 -8.14 -10.67
N PRO A 183 -1.30 -7.32 -9.70
CA PRO A 183 -0.06 -6.58 -9.80
C PRO A 183 1.14 -7.43 -9.37
N THR A 184 2.24 -7.26 -10.09
CA THR A 184 3.56 -7.79 -9.76
C THR A 184 4.66 -6.87 -10.28
N LEU A 185 5.77 -6.78 -9.57
CA LEU A 185 7.01 -6.14 -10.03
C LEU A 185 7.88 -7.11 -10.84
N LEU A 186 7.51 -8.39 -10.90
CA LEU A 186 8.32 -9.46 -11.47
C LEU A 186 7.75 -9.88 -12.82
N GLU A 187 8.42 -9.47 -13.90
CA GLU A 187 8.01 -9.83 -15.26
C GLU A 187 7.96 -11.34 -15.48
N ARG A 188 8.87 -12.10 -14.84
CA ARG A 188 8.89 -13.57 -14.89
C ARG A 188 7.62 -14.26 -14.38
N LEU A 189 6.78 -13.55 -13.60
CA LEU A 189 5.52 -14.07 -13.09
C LEU A 189 4.33 -13.77 -14.03
N CYS A 190 4.55 -13.00 -15.09
CA CYS A 190 3.51 -12.68 -16.05
C CYS A 190 3.29 -13.84 -17.00
N ARG A 191 2.01 -14.16 -17.28
CA ARG A 191 1.65 -15.14 -18.30
C ARG A 191 2.09 -14.62 -19.67
N LYS A 192 2.79 -15.44 -20.45
CA LYS A 192 3.14 -15.08 -21.83
C LYS A 192 1.89 -15.15 -22.70
N LYS A 193 1.75 -14.20 -23.64
CA LYS A 193 0.73 -14.28 -24.71
C LYS A 193 0.99 -15.56 -25.52
N GLY A 194 0.23 -16.62 -25.23
CA GLY A 194 0.37 -17.93 -25.88
C GLY A 194 0.06 -19.11 -24.96
N ASP A 195 0.25 -18.96 -23.65
CA ASP A 195 0.03 -20.04 -22.65
C ASP A 195 -1.46 -20.17 -22.26
N ARG A 196 -2.36 -20.27 -23.25
CA ARG A 196 -3.74 -20.71 -23.01
C ARG A 196 -3.75 -22.24 -23.00
N ALA A 197 -3.85 -22.83 -21.81
CA ALA A 197 -4.47 -24.14 -21.65
C ALA A 197 -6.00 -23.97 -21.67
#